data_AF-A0A932NNU6-F1
#
_entry.id   AF-A0A932NNU6-F1
#
_cell.length_a   1.000
_cell.length_b   1.000
_cell.length_c   1.000
_cell.angle_alpha   90.00
_cell.angle_beta   90.00
_cell.angle_gamma   90.00
#
_symmetry.space_group_name_H-M   'P 1'
#
loop_
_entity.id
_entity.type
_entity.pdbx_description
1 polymer ?
#
loop_
_entity_poly.entity_id
_entity_poly.type
_entity_poly.pdbx_seq_one_letter_code
_entity_poly.pdbx_strand_id
1 'polypeptide(L)' 'MGFGRPIPQRGRPVLAEGQVAQETLEWLQHVSAPFGTKISIDGDVGIIRL' A
#
# COMPACT_ATOMS: atom_id res chain seq x y z
N MET A 1 -14.53 -3.21 8.20
CA MET A 1 -14.83 -2.05 7.32
C MET A 1 -14.06 -0.82 7.82
N GLY A 2 -13.18 -0.24 7.00
CA GLY A 2 -12.41 0.97 7.35
C GLY A 2 -11.21 0.75 8.30
N PHE A 3 -10.51 -0.38 8.17
CA PHE A 3 -9.27 -0.69 8.91
C PHE A 3 -9.35 -0.53 10.44
N GLY A 4 -10.52 -0.82 11.04
CA GLY A 4 -10.74 -0.71 12.49
C GLY A 4 -10.79 0.72 13.04
N ARG A 5 -10.74 1.75 12.18
CA ARG A 5 -10.74 3.16 12.59
C ARG A 5 -12.10 3.61 13.14
N PRO A 6 -12.15 4.67 13.99
CA PRO A 6 -13.40 5.31 14.41
C PRO A 6 -14.26 5.76 13.22
N ILE A 7 -15.59 5.70 13.35
CA ILE A 7 -16.55 6.02 12.27
C ILE A 7 -16.24 7.37 11.58
N PRO A 8 -15.93 8.47 12.29
CA PRO A 8 -15.63 9.76 11.64
C PRO A 8 -14.35 9.76 10.78
N GLN A 9 -13.45 8.80 11.01
CA GLN A 9 -12.18 8.69 10.28
C GLN A 9 -12.28 7.72 9.09
N ARG A 10 -13.34 6.89 9.03
CA ARG A 10 -13.53 5.95 7.93
C ARG A 10 -13.85 6.72 6.65
N GLY A 11 -13.18 6.39 5.56
CA GLY A 11 -13.37 7.05 4.26
C GLY A 11 -12.63 8.38 4.09
N ARG A 12 -11.99 8.89 5.15
CA ARG A 12 -11.06 10.02 5.00
C ARG A 12 -9.81 9.53 4.25
N PRO A 13 -9.44 10.14 3.12
CA PRO A 13 -8.20 9.80 2.44
C PRO A 13 -7.01 10.24 3.30
N VAL A 14 -6.20 9.27 3.69
CA VAL A 14 -4.95 9.44 4.43
C VAL A 14 -3.92 8.46 3.87
N LEU A 15 -2.63 8.72 4.09
CA LEU A 15 -1.61 7.75 3.74
C LEU A 15 -1.77 6.48 4.60
N ALA A 16 -1.53 5.33 3.98
CA ALA A 16 -1.41 4.08 4.69
C ALA A 16 -0.06 4.02 5.42
N GLU A 17 -0.05 3.42 6.59
CA GLU A 17 1.14 3.26 7.43
C GLU A 17 1.15 1.85 8.02
N GLY A 18 2.34 1.35 8.37
CA GLY A 18 2.54 0.06 9.00
C GLY A 18 1.92 -1.09 8.19
N GLN A 19 1.23 -2.01 8.88
CA GLN A 19 0.72 -3.25 8.27
C GLN A 19 -0.19 -3.01 7.06
N VAL A 20 -1.04 -1.97 7.09
CA VAL A 20 -1.94 -1.67 5.96
C VAL A 20 -1.14 -1.22 4.73
N ALA A 21 -0.08 -0.44 4.94
CA ALA A 21 0.82 -0.05 3.86
C ALA A 21 1.54 -1.28 3.30
N GLN A 22 2.10 -2.13 4.17
CA GLN A 22 2.82 -3.34 3.76
C GLN A 22 1.94 -4.27 2.92
N GLU A 23 0.76 -4.66 3.43
CA GLU A 23 -0.17 -5.55 2.72
C GLU A 23 -0.58 -4.98 1.35
N THR A 24 -0.80 -3.66 1.28
CA THR A 24 -1.17 -2.98 0.03
C THR A 24 0.00 -2.97 -0.97
N LEU A 25 1.22 -2.67 -0.51
CA LEU A 25 2.42 -2.59 -1.35
C LEU A 25 2.85 -3.97 -1.85
N GLU A 26 2.78 -5.00 -1.00
CA GLU A 26 3.04 -6.40 -1.38
C GLU A 26 2.04 -6.90 -2.41
N TRP A 27 0.75 -6.62 -2.20
CA TRP A 27 -0.29 -6.92 -3.19
C TRP A 27 0.00 -6.21 -4.52
N LEU A 28 0.33 -4.92 -4.48
CA LEU A 28 0.62 -4.14 -5.67
C LEU A 28 1.84 -4.69 -6.42
N GLN A 29 2.89 -5.08 -5.71
CA GLN A 29 4.07 -5.72 -6.28
C GLN A 29 3.68 -7.02 -7.01
N HIS A 30 2.87 -7.87 -6.38
CA HIS A 30 2.44 -9.13 -6.97
C HIS A 30 1.63 -8.94 -8.25
N VAL A 31 0.62 -8.07 -8.23
CA VAL A 31 -0.23 -7.84 -9.42
C VAL A 31 0.47 -7.07 -10.53
N SER A 32 1.52 -6.33 -10.21
CA SER A 32 2.32 -5.59 -11.20
C SER A 32 3.40 -6.44 -11.87
N ALA A 33 3.80 -7.57 -11.27
CA ALA A 33 4.87 -8.42 -11.76
C ALA A 33 4.68 -8.93 -13.22
N PRO A 34 3.48 -9.33 -13.67
CA PRO A 34 3.27 -9.77 -15.06
C PRO A 34 3.55 -8.68 -16.11
N PHE A 35 3.52 -7.41 -15.71
CA PHE A 35 3.78 -6.27 -16.60
C PHE A 35 5.26 -5.85 -16.60
N GLY A 36 6.13 -6.59 -15.90
CA GLY A 36 7.56 -6.28 -15.80
C GLY A 36 7.90 -5.15 -14.82
N THR A 37 6.91 -4.60 -14.11
CA THR A 37 7.12 -3.55 -13.12
C THR A 37 7.74 -4.13 -11.85
N LYS A 38 8.92 -3.62 -11.48
CA LYS A 38 9.57 -3.94 -10.20
C LYS A 38 9.33 -2.82 -9.20
N ILE A 39 8.77 -3.19 -8.05
CA ILE A 39 8.51 -2.27 -6.93
C ILE A 39 9.42 -2.70 -5.78
N SER A 40 10.28 -1.80 -5.30
CA SER A 40 11.03 -1.97 -4.03
C SER A 40 10.25 -1.32 -2.89
N ILE A 41 10.21 -1.95 -1.72
CA ILE A 41 9.51 -1.43 -0.54
C ILE A 41 10.56 -0.94 0.47
N ASP A 42 10.48 0.33 0.87
CA ASP A 42 11.32 0.97 1.89
C ASP A 42 10.43 1.58 2.96
N GLY A 43 10.32 0.91 4.11
CA GLY A 43 9.28 1.23 5.10
C GLY A 43 7.89 1.20 4.44
N ASP A 44 7.12 2.27 4.59
CA ASP A 44 5.77 2.39 4.03
C ASP A 44 5.73 3.02 2.63
N VAL A 45 6.87 3.05 1.92
CA VAL A 45 7.02 3.66 0.60
C VAL A 45 7.41 2.62 -0.46
N GLY A 46 6.63 2.54 -1.53
CA GLY A 46 6.97 1.77 -2.74
C GLY A 46 7.74 2.62 -3.76
N ILE A 47 8.88 2.13 -4.22
CA ILE A 47 9.77 2.81 -5.17
C ILE A 47 9.81 2.03 -6.49
N ILE A 48 9.53 2.73 -7.59
CA ILE A 48 9.67 2.22 -8.96
C ILE A 48 10.79 3.02 -9.63
N ARG A 49 11.71 2.32 -10.32
CA ARG A 49 12.79 2.93 -11.10
C ARG A 49 12.66 2.49 -12.56
N LEU A 50 12.94 3.40 -13.48
CA LEU A 50 12.88 3.22 -14.94
C LEU A 50 14.29 3.16 -15.51
#